data_AF-A0A643LMC1-F1
#
_entry.id   AF-A0A643LMC1-F1
#
_cell.length_a   1.000
_cell.length_b   1.000
_cell.length_c   1.000
_cell.angle_alpha   90.00
_cell.angle_beta   90.00
_cell.angle_gamma   90.00
#
_symmetry.space_group_name_H-M   'P 1'
#
loop_
_entity.id
_entity.type
_entity.pdbx_description
1 polymer ?
#
loop_
_entity_poly.entity_id
_entity_poly.type
_entity_poly.pdbx_seq_one_letter_code
_entity_poly.pdbx_strand_id
1 'polypeptide(L)'
;MLVKEIAIIHDKPIKEINRRINENRIRFMDGIDILDLKSGAFNPPQLLSLGFSNMQIAKSNNIYLLSERGYAKLLKILEDETAWELYDQFVDGYFNMRAKEYQQQVPTDPMSILKLTFEALEGQKQELQHIKSDVK
;
A
#
# COMPACT_ATOMS: atom_id res chain seq x y z
N MET A 1 6.28 -0.36 -6.46
CA MET A 1 7.30 0.45 -5.79
C MET A 1 8.69 -0.03 -6.20
N LEU A 2 9.52 0.86 -6.75
CA LEU A 2 10.86 0.48 -7.21
C LEU A 2 11.79 0.30 -6.02
N VAL A 3 12.70 -0.68 -6.08
CA VAL A 3 13.70 -0.88 -5.01
C VAL A 3 14.60 0.34 -4.81
N LYS A 4 14.81 1.16 -5.86
CA LYS A 4 15.53 2.43 -5.71
C LYS A 4 14.84 3.42 -4.76
N GLU A 5 13.50 3.41 -4.73
CA GLU A 5 12.69 4.29 -3.87
C GLU A 5 12.69 3.75 -2.44
N ILE A 6 12.56 2.43 -2.29
CA ILE A 6 12.65 1.75 -0.99
C ILE A 6 14.02 1.99 -0.35
N ALA A 7 15.09 1.92 -1.14
CA ALA A 7 16.45 2.23 -0.67
C ALA A 7 16.55 3.66 -0.09
N ILE A 8 15.88 4.64 -0.69
CA ILE A 8 15.83 6.02 -0.17
C ILE A 8 15.05 6.07 1.16
N ILE A 9 13.90 5.39 1.24
CA ILE A 9 13.07 5.40 2.45
C ILE A 9 13.80 4.82 3.66
N HIS A 10 14.51 3.70 3.47
CA HIS A 10 15.22 3.01 4.55
C HIS A 10 16.65 3.53 4.76
N ASP A 11 17.04 4.62 4.09
CA ASP A 11 18.40 5.17 4.09
C ASP A 11 19.49 4.09 3.90
N LYS A 12 19.31 3.24 2.88
CA LYS A 12 20.21 2.12 2.57
C LYS A 12 20.67 2.16 1.12
N PRO A 13 21.89 1.69 0.83
CA PRO A 13 22.31 1.50 -0.56
C PRO A 13 21.38 0.52 -1.29
N ILE A 14 21.03 0.82 -2.55
CA ILE A 14 20.22 -0.08 -3.41
C ILE A 14 20.78 -1.51 -3.44
N LYS A 15 22.11 -1.63 -3.44
CA LYS A 15 22.80 -2.93 -3.42
C LYS A 15 22.47 -3.75 -2.16
N GLU A 16 22.32 -3.10 -1.01
CA GLU A 16 21.96 -3.79 0.24
C GLU A 16 20.51 -4.30 0.18
N ILE A 17 19.58 -3.48 -0.30
CA ILE A 17 18.18 -3.92 -0.47
C ILE A 17 18.10 -5.09 -1.47
N ASN A 18 18.79 -5.00 -2.61
CA ASN A 18 18.86 -6.09 -3.58
C ASN A 18 19.48 -7.37 -2.97
N ARG A 19 20.53 -7.23 -2.16
CA ARG A 19 21.15 -8.37 -1.44
C ARG A 19 20.12 -9.05 -0.53
N ARG A 20 19.40 -8.28 0.29
CA ARG A 20 18.37 -8.78 1.21
C ARG A 20 17.24 -9.51 0.49
N ILE A 21 16.76 -8.95 -0.63
CA ILE A 21 15.76 -9.59 -1.49
C ILE A 21 16.29 -10.92 -2.04
N ASN A 22 17.50 -10.93 -2.58
CA ASN A 22 18.08 -12.10 -3.25
C ASN A 22 18.39 -13.24 -2.26
N GLU A 23 18.88 -12.93 -1.07
CA GLU A 23 19.10 -13.92 0.00
C GLU A 23 17.80 -14.54 0.50
N ASN A 24 16.68 -13.82 0.37
CA ASN A 24 15.36 -14.26 0.82
C ASN A 24 14.40 -14.55 -0.35
N ARG A 25 14.94 -14.80 -1.54
CA ARG A 25 14.16 -14.80 -2.77
C ARG A 25 13.00 -15.81 -2.78
N ILE A 26 13.14 -16.92 -2.06
CA ILE A 26 12.10 -17.94 -1.83
C ILE A 26 10.81 -17.39 -1.17
N ARG A 27 10.89 -16.24 -0.48
CA ARG A 27 9.73 -15.60 0.16
C ARG A 27 8.88 -14.80 -0.83
N PHE A 28 9.40 -14.48 -2.01
CA PHE A 28 8.76 -13.64 -3.01
C PHE A 28 8.24 -14.48 -4.18
N MET A 29 6.98 -14.28 -4.56
CA MET A 29 6.39 -14.85 -5.76
C MET A 29 6.58 -13.91 -6.95
N ASP A 30 7.07 -14.44 -8.06
CA ASP A 30 7.21 -13.68 -9.31
C ASP A 30 5.87 -13.22 -9.85
N GLY A 31 5.82 -11.98 -10.33
CA GLY A 31 4.62 -11.37 -10.90
C GLY A 31 3.54 -10.99 -9.88
N ILE A 32 3.68 -11.38 -8.62
CA ILE A 32 2.77 -11.02 -7.52
C ILE A 32 3.47 -10.12 -6.51
N ASP A 33 4.58 -10.57 -5.96
CA ASP A 33 5.33 -9.84 -4.93
C ASP A 33 6.43 -9.00 -5.56
N ILE A 34 7.12 -9.56 -6.55
CA ILE A 34 8.32 -8.99 -7.16
C ILE A 34 8.32 -9.17 -8.68
N LEU A 35 8.88 -8.20 -9.38
CA LEU A 35 9.14 -8.24 -10.81
C LEU A 35 10.56 -7.75 -11.07
N ASP A 36 11.34 -8.53 -11.83
CA ASP A 36 12.63 -8.08 -12.35
C ASP A 36 12.45 -7.42 -13.71
N LEU A 37 12.55 -6.10 -13.72
CA LEU A 37 12.45 -5.28 -14.92
C LEU A 37 13.68 -5.40 -15.81
N LYS A 38 14.80 -5.94 -15.35
CA LYS A 38 15.99 -6.11 -16.20
C LYS A 38 15.97 -7.43 -16.96
N SER A 39 15.54 -8.52 -16.32
CA SER A 39 15.48 -9.84 -16.97
C SER A 39 14.15 -10.12 -17.68
N GLY A 40 13.13 -9.28 -17.47
CA GLY A 40 11.84 -9.38 -18.15
C GLY A 40 11.85 -8.80 -19.58
N ALA A 41 10.67 -8.66 -20.17
CA ALA A 41 10.49 -8.11 -21.53
C ALA A 41 10.65 -6.57 -21.61
N PHE A 42 11.22 -5.93 -20.58
CA PHE A 42 11.40 -4.48 -20.56
C PHE A 42 12.67 -4.10 -21.29
N ASN A 43 12.55 -3.17 -22.24
CA ASN A 43 13.68 -2.68 -23.01
C ASN A 43 14.33 -1.46 -22.34
N PRO A 44 15.62 -1.17 -22.60
CA PRO A 44 16.31 -0.02 -22.02
C PRO A 44 15.55 1.32 -22.08
N PRO A 45 14.82 1.69 -23.18
CA PRO A 45 14.04 2.93 -23.20
C PRO A 45 12.96 3.02 -22.12
N GLN A 46 12.34 1.91 -21.73
CA GLN A 46 11.33 1.88 -20.67
C GLN A 46 11.97 2.03 -19.29
N LEU A 47 13.19 1.53 -19.09
CA LEU A 47 13.93 1.73 -17.85
C LEU A 47 14.43 3.17 -17.73
N LEU A 48 14.80 3.80 -18.84
CA LEU A 48 15.15 5.23 -18.87
C LEU A 48 13.96 6.12 -18.46
N SER A 49 12.74 5.83 -18.94
CA SER A 49 11.55 6.59 -18.54
C SER A 49 11.18 6.41 -17.06
N LEU A 50 11.57 5.28 -16.45
CA LEU A 50 11.49 5.04 -15.01
C LEU A 50 12.62 5.73 -14.22
N GLY A 51 13.43 6.58 -14.86
CA GLY A 51 14.48 7.37 -14.23
C GLY A 51 15.72 6.56 -13.85
N PHE A 52 16.03 5.49 -14.57
CA PHE A 52 17.35 4.86 -14.52
C PHE A 52 18.24 5.46 -15.61
N SER A 53 19.54 5.57 -15.36
CA SER A 53 20.53 5.89 -16.40
C SER A 53 21.01 4.63 -17.11
N ASN A 54 21.53 4.77 -18.34
CA ASN A 54 22.16 3.67 -19.07
C ASN A 54 23.26 2.96 -18.25
N MET A 55 24.06 3.71 -17.48
CA MET A 55 25.08 3.14 -16.62
C MET A 55 24.49 2.32 -15.46
N GLN A 56 23.41 2.78 -14.83
CA GLN A 56 22.71 2.02 -13.79
C GLN A 56 22.11 0.74 -14.37
N ILE A 57 21.46 0.82 -15.53
CA ILE A 57 20.88 -0.34 -16.23
C ILE A 57 21.99 -1.36 -16.56
N ALA A 58 23.11 -0.91 -17.13
CA ALA A 58 24.22 -1.78 -17.51
C ALA A 58 24.84 -2.50 -16.29
N LYS A 59 25.11 -1.78 -15.20
CA LYS A 59 25.82 -2.31 -14.02
C LYS A 59 24.96 -3.11 -13.05
N SER A 60 23.64 -2.95 -13.06
CA SER A 60 22.76 -3.64 -12.11
C SER A 60 22.52 -5.08 -12.55
N ASN A 61 22.61 -6.08 -11.66
CA ASN A 61 22.24 -7.45 -12.04
C ASN A 61 20.73 -7.61 -12.20
N ASN A 62 19.96 -6.93 -11.34
CA ASN A 62 18.51 -6.97 -11.29
C ASN A 62 17.97 -5.55 -11.09
N ILE A 63 16.78 -5.27 -11.61
CA ILE A 63 16.05 -4.04 -11.33
C ILE A 63 14.67 -4.44 -10.84
N TYR A 64 14.47 -4.39 -9.52
CA TYR A 64 13.24 -4.89 -8.91
C TYR A 64 12.16 -3.83 -8.74
N LEU A 65 10.95 -4.24 -9.06
CA LEU A 65 9.69 -3.59 -8.70
C LEU A 65 8.95 -4.52 -7.74
N LEU A 66 8.55 -3.99 -6.58
CA LEU A 66 7.77 -4.72 -5.58
C LEU A 66 6.32 -4.23 -5.60
N SER A 67 5.37 -5.14 -5.43
CA SER A 67 4.01 -4.79 -5.04
C SER A 67 3.97 -4.37 -3.58
N GLU A 68 2.85 -3.82 -3.10
CA GLU A 68 2.66 -3.51 -1.67
C GLU A 68 2.85 -4.74 -0.80
N ARG A 69 2.33 -5.90 -1.24
CA ARG A 69 2.54 -7.19 -0.58
C ARG A 69 4.00 -7.60 -0.57
N GLY A 70 4.70 -7.43 -1.69
CA GLY A 70 6.14 -7.71 -1.78
C GLY A 70 6.94 -6.79 -0.86
N TYR A 71 6.58 -5.51 -0.78
CA TYR A 71 7.23 -4.58 0.13
C TYR A 71 6.98 -4.94 1.60
N ALA A 72 5.75 -5.31 1.98
CA ALA A 72 5.45 -5.78 3.34
C ALA A 72 6.29 -7.02 3.74
N LYS A 73 6.55 -7.95 2.80
CA LYS A 73 7.48 -9.06 3.03
C LYS A 73 8.92 -8.59 3.22
N LEU A 74 9.36 -7.59 2.46
CA LEU A 74 10.68 -7.00 2.58
C LEU A 74 10.87 -6.28 3.93
N LEU A 75 9.85 -5.59 4.46
CA LEU A 75 9.91 -4.96 5.79
C LEU A 75 10.31 -5.97 6.87
N LYS A 76 9.71 -7.17 6.84
CA LYS A 76 10.06 -8.27 7.74
C LYS A 76 11.51 -8.77 7.59
N ILE A 77 12.19 -8.48 6.48
CA ILE A 77 13.57 -8.91 6.22
C ILE A 77 14.58 -7.81 6.57
N LEU A 78 14.20 -6.54 6.43
CA LEU A 78 15.06 -5.40 6.71
C LEU A 78 15.25 -5.18 8.21
N GLU A 79 14.17 -5.32 8.99
CA GLU A 79 14.16 -5.20 10.46
C GLU A 79 14.91 -3.96 10.99
N ASP A 80 14.84 -2.84 10.25
CA ASP A 80 15.36 -1.53 10.67
C ASP A 80 14.26 -0.65 11.30
N GLU A 81 14.64 0.46 11.94
CA GLU A 81 13.70 1.37 12.62
C GLU A 81 12.57 1.84 11.69
N THR A 82 12.91 2.25 10.46
CA THR A 82 11.92 2.65 9.45
C THR A 82 10.98 1.49 9.08
N ALA A 83 11.49 0.27 9.01
CA ALA A 83 10.68 -0.91 8.75
C ALA A 83 9.71 -1.20 9.90
N TRP A 84 10.12 -0.99 11.16
CA TRP A 84 9.25 -1.12 12.32
C TRP A 84 8.14 -0.06 12.31
N GLU A 85 8.48 1.21 12.11
CA GLU A 85 7.50 2.30 12.04
C GLU A 85 6.46 2.07 10.92
N LEU A 86 6.91 1.65 9.73
CA LEU A 86 6.00 1.36 8.62
C LEU A 86 5.15 0.11 8.91
N TYR A 87 5.74 -0.90 9.55
CA TYR A 87 5.00 -2.10 9.94
C TYR A 87 3.88 -1.76 10.94
N ASP A 88 4.15 -0.92 11.93
CA ASP A 88 3.13 -0.45 12.88
C ASP A 88 1.99 0.28 12.16
N GLN A 89 2.30 1.13 11.18
CA GLN A 89 1.27 1.79 10.36
C GLN A 89 0.42 0.78 9.57
N PHE A 90 1.02 -0.29 9.03
CA PHE A 90 0.26 -1.35 8.37
C PHE A 90 -0.65 -2.10 9.34
N VAL A 91 -0.15 -2.40 10.54
CA VAL A 91 -0.91 -3.06 11.61
C VAL A 91 -2.09 -2.19 12.04
N ASP A 92 -1.84 -0.92 12.36
CA ASP A 92 -2.86 0.05 12.74
C ASP A 92 -3.90 0.21 11.63
N GLY A 93 -3.45 0.36 10.38
CA GLY A 93 -4.33 0.45 9.22
C GLY A 93 -5.26 -0.76 9.11
N TYR A 94 -4.73 -1.97 9.27
CA TYR A 94 -5.51 -3.20 9.24
C TYR A 94 -6.56 -3.27 10.36
N PHE A 95 -6.18 -2.97 11.60
CA PHE A 95 -7.11 -3.02 12.73
C PHE A 95 -8.16 -1.91 12.66
N ASN A 96 -7.80 -0.72 12.18
CA ASN A 96 -8.74 0.38 11.96
C ASN A 96 -9.77 0.04 10.88
N MET A 97 -9.34 -0.57 9.78
CA MET A 97 -10.27 -1.03 8.73
C MET A 97 -11.20 -2.11 9.25
N ARG A 98 -10.66 -3.12 9.94
CA ARG A 98 -11.46 -4.19 10.52
C ARG A 98 -12.47 -3.67 11.56
N ALA A 99 -12.06 -2.72 12.41
CA ALA A 99 -12.95 -2.10 13.39
C ALA A 99 -14.10 -1.33 12.72
N LYS A 100 -13.81 -0.59 11.63
CA LYS A 100 -14.84 0.06 10.81
C LYS A 100 -15.77 -0.94 10.15
N GLU A 101 -15.27 -2.05 9.64
CA GLU A 101 -16.11 -3.14 9.09
C GLU A 101 -17.07 -3.69 10.14
N TYR A 102 -16.63 -3.87 11.39
CA TYR A 102 -17.52 -4.27 12.49
C TYR A 102 -18.56 -3.20 12.85
N GLN A 103 -18.18 -1.92 12.83
CA GLN A 103 -19.10 -0.81 13.11
C GLN A 103 -20.10 -0.56 11.97
N GLN A 104 -19.73 -0.89 10.73
CA GLN A 104 -20.56 -0.73 9.53
C GLN A 104 -21.43 -1.95 9.22
N GLN A 105 -21.40 -3.00 10.05
CA GLN A 105 -22.37 -4.08 9.92
C GLN A 105 -23.77 -3.48 10.13
N VAL A 106 -24.58 -3.50 9.07
CA VAL A 106 -26.01 -3.19 9.17
C VAL A 106 -26.55 -4.04 10.31
N PRO A 107 -27.19 -3.44 11.32
CA PRO A 107 -27.68 -4.22 12.44
C PRO A 107 -28.63 -5.28 11.92
N THR A 108 -28.47 -6.49 12.43
CA THR A 108 -29.31 -7.63 12.06
C THR A 108 -30.50 -7.77 13.00
N ASP A 109 -30.46 -7.13 14.16
CA ASP A 109 -31.59 -7.12 15.09
C ASP A 109 -32.63 -6.06 14.67
N PRO A 110 -33.95 -6.37 14.75
CA PRO A 110 -35.00 -5.48 14.28
C PRO A 110 -35.00 -4.08 14.92
N MET A 111 -34.56 -3.95 16.18
CA MET A 111 -34.61 -2.69 16.91
C MET A 111 -33.53 -1.72 16.42
N SER A 112 -32.33 -2.23 16.22
CA SER A 112 -31.23 -1.42 15.69
C SER A 112 -31.47 -1.02 14.22
N ILE A 113 -32.14 -1.86 13.42
CA ILE A 113 -32.61 -1.48 12.07
C ILE A 113 -33.58 -0.29 12.18
N LEU A 114 -34.59 -0.38 13.05
CA LEU A 114 -35.55 0.70 13.25
C LEU A 114 -34.86 2.00 13.67
N LYS A 115 -33.89 1.92 14.59
CA LYS A 115 -33.12 3.09 15.03
C LYS A 115 -32.35 3.76 13.89
N LEU A 116 -31.65 2.98 13.06
CA LEU A 116 -30.97 3.50 11.88
C LEU A 116 -31.92 4.12 10.85
N THR A 117 -33.09 3.51 10.62
CA THR A 117 -34.09 4.10 9.73
C THR A 117 -34.59 5.44 10.24
N PHE A 118 -34.75 5.57 11.56
CA PHE A 118 -35.18 6.82 12.18
C PHE A 118 -34.09 7.90 12.07
N GLU A 119 -32.84 7.57 12.36
CA GLU A 119 -31.69 8.48 12.20
C GLU A 119 -31.55 9.00 10.76
N ALA A 120 -31.72 8.12 9.76
CA ALA A 120 -31.69 8.51 8.35
C ALA A 120 -32.84 9.48 7.97
N LEU A 121 -34.05 9.24 8.50
CA LEU A 121 -35.20 10.12 8.28
C LEU A 121 -35.02 11.49 8.94
N GLU A 122 -34.44 11.54 10.14
CA GLU A 122 -34.11 12.80 10.81
C GLU A 122 -33.05 13.60 10.04
N GLY A 123 -32.01 12.94 9.55
CA GLY A 123 -30.98 13.57 8.70
C GLY A 123 -31.58 14.21 7.44
N GLN A 124 -32.42 13.49 6.70
CA GLN A 124 -33.12 14.03 5.52
C GLN A 124 -33.97 15.26 5.85
N LYS A 125 -34.67 15.23 7.00
CA LYS A 125 -35.49 16.37 7.42
C LYS A 125 -34.65 17.61 7.69
N GLN A 126 -33.47 17.46 8.29
CA GLN A 126 -32.56 18.57 8.57
C GLN A 126 -31.96 19.16 7.28
N GLU A 127 -31.53 18.32 6.34
CA GLU A 127 -31.03 18.76 5.04
C GLU A 127 -32.09 19.55 4.25
N LEU A 128 -33.34 19.06 4.24
CA LEU A 128 -34.46 19.76 3.60
C LEU A 128 -34.78 21.11 4.24
N GLN A 129 -34.55 21.27 5.55
CA GLN A 129 -34.72 22.54 6.25
C GLN A 129 -33.61 23.54 5.88
N HIS A 130 -32.36 23.08 5.80
CA HIS A 130 -31.23 23.89 5.36
C HIS A 130 -31.37 24.38 3.92
N ILE A 131 -31.76 23.50 2.99
CA ILE A 131 -31.99 23.91 1.59
C ILE A 131 -33.11 24.97 1.50
N LYS A 132 -34.15 24.87 2.33
CA LYS A 132 -35.23 25.87 2.36
C LYS A 132 -34.82 27.20 2.96
N SER A 133 -33.80 27.26 3.83
CA SER A 133 -33.27 28.53 4.34
C SER A 133 -32.36 29.23 3.35
N ASP A 134 -31.63 28.47 2.52
CA ASP A 134 -30.65 29.01 1.58
C ASP A 134 -31.28 29.55 0.28
N VAL A 135 -32.54 29.20 0.01
CA VAL A 135 -33.31 29.64 -1.18
C VAL A 135 -34.14 30.91 -0.90
N LYS A 136 -33.89 31.62 0.22
CA LYS A 136 -34.53 32.91 0.55
C LYS A 136 -33.67 34.12 0.26
#